data_AF-A0A7J7J215-F1
#
_entry.id   AF-A0A7J7J215-F1
#
_cell.length_a   1.000
_cell.length_b   1.000
_cell.length_c   1.000
_cell.angle_alpha   90.00
_cell.angle_beta   90.00
_cell.angle_gamma   90.00
#
_symmetry.space_group_name_H-M   'P 1'
#
loop_
_entity.id
_entity.type
_entity.pdbx_description
1 polymer ?
#
loop_
_entity_poly.entity_id
_entity_poly.type
_entity_poly.pdbx_seq_one_letter_code
_entity_poly.pdbx_strand_id
1 'polypeptide(L)'
;MAAAGLRHRSNSYGRNLRLLKGVSAIEGEDDELATMMSEPNSASPAEQNKWLFEVAWEVANKVGGIYTVIKTKAAETVLEYGEQYFLLGPYSEKFAKLEVEVIETPSNSAISDTIKQMRSHNLKVVYGRWLIEGYPKVILFDIGSAAHKLAEWKKELFEKCHIGIPNEDSEANDCLIFGFLTCWFISEV
;
A
#
# COMPACT_ATOMS: atom_id res chain seq x y z
N MET A 1 -14.35 -42.90 21.73
CA MET A 1 -13.80 -42.44 20.43
C MET A 1 -13.84 -40.93 20.41
N ALA A 2 -12.67 -40.30 20.55
CA ALA A 2 -12.53 -38.84 20.57
C ALA A 2 -12.42 -38.30 19.14
N ALA A 3 -13.14 -37.22 18.81
CA ALA A 3 -12.91 -36.42 17.62
C ALA A 3 -12.20 -35.13 18.04
N ALA A 4 -10.93 -35.00 17.64
CA ALA A 4 -10.10 -33.82 17.84
C ALA A 4 -10.51 -32.71 16.86
N GLY A 5 -10.55 -31.47 17.35
CA GLY A 5 -10.98 -30.30 16.61
C GLY A 5 -9.91 -29.64 15.74
N LEU A 6 -10.36 -28.69 14.93
CA LEU A 6 -9.53 -27.68 14.28
C LEU A 6 -10.12 -26.31 14.67
N ARG A 7 -9.58 -25.72 15.74
CA ARG A 7 -9.82 -24.31 16.08
C ARG A 7 -8.91 -23.44 15.22
N HIS A 8 -9.49 -22.51 14.47
CA HIS A 8 -8.74 -21.42 13.83
C HIS A 8 -8.00 -20.62 14.90
N ARG A 9 -6.67 -20.55 14.80
CA ARG A 9 -5.86 -19.61 15.58
C ARG A 9 -5.95 -18.23 14.94
N SER A 10 -6.63 -17.29 15.60
CA SER A 10 -6.52 -15.86 15.34
C SER A 10 -5.21 -15.35 15.93
N ASN A 11 -4.23 -15.01 15.09
CA ASN A 11 -3.00 -14.35 15.53
C ASN A 11 -3.23 -12.84 15.54
N SER A 12 -3.54 -12.29 16.73
CA SER A 12 -3.58 -10.85 16.98
C SER A 12 -2.18 -10.40 17.40
N TYR A 13 -1.33 -10.02 16.43
CA TYR A 13 -0.02 -9.45 16.73
C TYR A 13 -0.14 -7.94 17.02
N GLY A 14 -0.03 -7.60 18.32
CA GLY A 14 0.72 -6.46 18.81
C GLY A 14 0.34 -5.05 18.35
N ARG A 15 -0.77 -4.49 18.84
CA ARG A 15 -0.92 -3.03 18.95
C ARG A 15 0.03 -2.53 20.05
N ASN A 16 1.02 -1.74 19.66
CA ASN A 16 2.06 -1.09 20.48
C ASN A 16 3.35 -1.88 20.66
N LEU A 17 4.41 -1.29 20.12
CA LEU A 17 5.81 -1.65 20.22
C LEU A 17 6.23 -1.86 21.69
N ARG A 18 6.25 -3.11 22.18
CA ARG A 18 7.03 -3.44 23.37
C ARG A 18 8.51 -3.44 22.99
N LEU A 19 9.17 -2.34 23.35
CA LEU A 19 10.55 -2.37 23.83
C LEU A 19 10.79 -3.64 24.65
N LEU A 20 11.93 -4.28 24.38
CA LEU A 20 12.52 -5.44 25.07
C LEU A 20 12.07 -6.83 24.59
N LYS A 21 12.77 -7.33 23.56
CA LYS A 21 13.09 -8.76 23.37
C LYS A 21 14.00 -9.29 24.51
N GLY A 22 13.62 -9.07 25.77
CA GLY A 22 14.48 -9.30 26.93
C GLY A 22 13.81 -9.92 28.15
N VAL A 23 12.54 -10.32 28.08
CA VAL A 23 11.86 -11.02 29.18
C VAL A 23 11.16 -12.26 28.63
N SER A 24 11.95 -13.23 28.21
CA SER A 24 11.50 -14.62 28.05
C SER A 24 12.00 -15.41 29.26
N ALA A 25 11.40 -15.20 30.43
CA ALA A 25 11.66 -16.03 31.61
C ALA A 25 10.64 -15.78 32.74
N ILE A 26 9.34 -15.97 32.51
CA ILE A 26 8.38 -16.28 33.59
C ILE A 26 7.12 -16.89 32.96
N GLU A 27 6.97 -18.20 33.08
CA GLU A 27 5.74 -18.93 32.75
C GLU A 27 4.67 -18.59 33.80
N GLY A 28 3.54 -18.01 33.39
CA GLY A 28 2.39 -17.81 34.28
C GLY A 28 1.49 -16.59 34.02
N GLU A 29 1.88 -15.62 33.18
CA GLU A 29 1.10 -14.38 32.94
C GLU A 29 0.28 -14.38 31.63
N ASP A 30 0.28 -15.49 30.87
CA ASP A 30 -0.32 -15.52 29.52
C ASP A 30 -1.85 -15.40 29.51
N ASP A 31 -2.55 -15.88 30.56
CA ASP A 31 -4.02 -15.90 30.61
C ASP A 31 -4.63 -14.54 30.98
N GLU A 32 -4.00 -13.76 31.87
CA GLU A 32 -4.49 -12.41 32.24
C GLU A 32 -4.22 -11.39 31.12
N LEU A 33 -3.07 -11.50 30.43
CA LEU A 33 -2.72 -10.62 29.31
C LEU A 33 -3.60 -10.92 28.08
N ALA A 34 -3.91 -12.18 27.79
CA ALA A 34 -4.86 -12.57 26.76
C ALA A 34 -6.28 -12.06 27.07
N THR A 35 -6.66 -12.02 28.35
CA THR A 35 -7.97 -11.52 28.80
C THR A 35 -8.06 -9.99 28.67
N MET A 36 -7.00 -9.24 28.98
CA MET A 36 -6.95 -7.78 28.79
C MET A 36 -6.82 -7.35 27.32
N MET A 37 -6.35 -8.24 26.44
CA MET A 37 -6.28 -8.03 24.98
C MET A 37 -7.63 -8.26 24.27
N SER A 38 -8.70 -8.56 25.00
CA SER A 38 -10.01 -8.93 24.46
C SER A 38 -11.08 -7.83 24.50
N GLU A 39 -10.72 -6.55 24.67
CA GLU A 39 -11.74 -5.49 24.51
C GLU A 39 -12.07 -5.27 23.01
N PRO A 40 -13.34 -5.50 22.62
CA PRO A 40 -13.74 -5.58 21.22
C PRO A 40 -13.96 -4.19 20.67
N ASN A 41 -13.11 -3.78 19.74
CA ASN A 41 -13.63 -3.15 18.54
C ASN A 41 -13.61 -4.22 17.45
N SER A 42 -14.66 -5.05 17.45
CA SER A 42 -14.81 -6.32 16.72
C SER A 42 -15.06 -6.18 15.22
N ALA A 43 -15.19 -4.95 14.73
CA ALA A 43 -15.41 -4.68 13.32
C ALA A 43 -14.10 -4.76 12.54
N SER A 44 -14.09 -5.50 11.44
CA SER A 44 -13.02 -5.47 10.44
C SER A 44 -12.80 -4.04 9.90
N PRO A 45 -11.61 -3.72 9.35
CA PRO A 45 -11.36 -2.42 8.72
C PRO A 45 -12.41 -2.04 7.67
N ALA A 46 -12.92 -3.02 6.92
CA ALA A 46 -13.99 -2.81 5.95
C ALA A 46 -15.30 -2.36 6.61
N GLU A 47 -15.71 -2.98 7.73
CA GLU A 47 -16.91 -2.59 8.49
C GLU A 47 -16.76 -1.20 9.13
N GLN A 48 -15.52 -0.77 9.40
CA GLN A 48 -15.21 0.57 9.90
C GLN A 48 -14.97 1.59 8.80
N ASN A 49 -15.08 1.21 7.52
CA ASN A 49 -14.72 2.03 6.37
C ASN A 49 -13.29 2.63 6.48
N LYS A 50 -12.34 1.82 6.96
CA LYS A 50 -10.93 2.20 7.12
C LYS A 50 -10.12 1.68 5.96
N TRP A 51 -9.49 2.61 5.24
CA TRP A 51 -8.63 2.34 4.09
C TRP A 51 -7.19 2.69 4.43
N LEU A 52 -6.24 1.90 3.90
CA LEU A 52 -4.81 2.16 4.04
C LEU A 52 -4.16 2.17 2.66
N PHE A 53 -3.63 3.33 2.28
CA PHE A 53 -2.80 3.51 1.10
C PHE A 53 -1.36 3.77 1.56
N GLU A 54 -0.45 2.86 1.23
CA GLU A 54 0.99 3.05 1.47
C GLU A 54 1.68 3.37 0.14
N VAL A 55 2.30 4.55 0.08
CA VAL A 55 2.85 5.11 -1.15
C VAL A 55 4.37 5.14 -1.03
N ALA A 56 5.07 4.55 -2.00
CA ALA A 56 6.51 4.72 -2.10
C ALA A 56 7.02 4.50 -3.51
N TRP A 57 8.16 5.13 -3.82
CA TRP A 57 8.88 4.92 -5.08
C TRP A 57 9.30 3.46 -5.30
N GLU A 58 9.52 2.72 -4.21
CA GLU A 58 10.06 1.36 -4.25
C GLU A 58 8.98 0.25 -4.17
N VAL A 59 7.69 0.60 -4.22
CA VAL A 59 6.60 -0.39 -4.34
C VAL A 59 6.75 -1.13 -5.67
N ALA A 60 6.98 -2.45 -5.62
CA ALA A 60 7.24 -3.29 -6.79
C ALA A 60 8.34 -2.74 -7.73
N ASN A 61 9.28 -1.97 -7.18
CA ASN A 61 10.34 -1.30 -7.93
C ASN A 61 11.62 -1.30 -7.10
N LYS A 62 12.47 -2.31 -7.28
CA LYS A 62 13.65 -2.49 -6.44
C LYS A 62 14.75 -1.47 -6.78
N VAL A 63 14.91 -0.48 -5.90
CA VAL A 63 15.99 0.53 -5.95
C VAL A 63 16.97 0.34 -4.79
N GLY A 64 16.45 0.22 -3.56
CA GLY A 64 17.26 0.22 -2.35
C GLY A 64 16.59 -0.49 -1.16
N GLY A 65 16.79 0.09 0.03
CA GLY A 65 16.37 -0.51 1.29
C GLY A 65 14.86 -0.44 1.54
N ILE A 66 14.17 0.58 1.01
CA ILE A 66 12.74 0.81 1.26
C ILE A 66 11.92 -0.33 0.65
N TYR A 67 12.32 -0.84 -0.53
CA TYR A 67 11.75 -2.06 -1.12
C TYR A 67 11.70 -3.20 -0.11
N THR A 68 12.79 -3.41 0.64
CA THR A 68 12.89 -4.50 1.62
C THR A 68 11.99 -4.23 2.83
N VAL A 69 11.93 -2.99 3.31
CA VAL A 69 11.05 -2.59 4.40
C VAL A 69 9.59 -2.87 4.04
N ILE A 70 9.12 -2.37 2.90
CA ILE A 70 7.73 -2.54 2.47
C ILE A 70 7.43 -4.02 2.24
N LYS A 71 8.31 -4.72 1.52
CA LYS A 71 8.14 -6.14 1.20
C LYS A 71 8.01 -7.02 2.45
N THR A 72 8.83 -6.77 3.47
CA THR A 72 8.81 -7.55 4.71
C THR A 72 7.65 -7.18 5.64
N LYS A 73 7.18 -5.92 5.59
CA LYS A 73 6.02 -5.45 6.37
C LYS A 73 4.67 -5.83 5.77
N ALA A 74 4.61 -6.06 4.44
CA ALA A 74 3.37 -6.23 3.71
C ALA A 74 2.49 -7.36 4.28
N ALA A 75 3.07 -8.50 4.65
CA ALA A 75 2.35 -9.64 5.21
C ALA A 75 1.52 -9.27 6.45
N GLU A 76 2.17 -8.67 7.45
CA GLU A 76 1.50 -8.23 8.68
C GLU A 76 0.46 -7.14 8.41
N THR A 77 0.73 -6.24 7.46
CA THR A 77 -0.22 -5.18 7.12
C THR A 77 -1.48 -5.74 6.43
N VAL A 78 -1.32 -6.77 5.59
CA VAL A 78 -2.45 -7.50 5.00
C VAL A 78 -3.22 -8.29 6.07
N LEU A 79 -2.56 -8.87 7.06
CA LEU A 79 -3.26 -9.52 8.18
C LEU A 79 -4.16 -8.53 8.94
N GLU A 80 -3.72 -7.29 9.10
CA GLU A 80 -4.50 -6.25 9.78
C GLU A 80 -5.59 -5.63 8.89
N TYR A 81 -5.26 -5.25 7.65
CA TYR A 81 -6.14 -4.47 6.78
C TYR A 81 -6.83 -5.26 5.66
N GLY A 82 -6.33 -6.44 5.32
CA GLY A 82 -6.86 -7.31 4.27
C GLY A 82 -7.09 -6.58 2.95
N GLU A 83 -8.34 -6.61 2.49
CA GLU A 83 -8.77 -5.95 1.26
C GLU A 83 -8.90 -4.41 1.37
N GLN A 84 -8.55 -3.80 2.50
CA GLN A 84 -8.52 -2.34 2.63
C GLN A 84 -7.11 -1.75 2.46
N TYR A 85 -6.10 -2.60 2.24
CA TYR A 85 -4.71 -2.20 2.06
C TYR A 85 -4.29 -2.20 0.60
N PHE A 86 -3.71 -1.09 0.17
CA PHE A 86 -3.21 -0.86 -1.18
C PHE A 86 -1.84 -0.20 -1.13
N LEU A 87 -0.96 -0.68 -1.99
CA LEU A 87 0.37 -0.12 -2.20
C LEU A 87 0.41 0.65 -3.51
N LEU A 88 0.88 1.90 -3.47
CA LEU A 88 0.95 2.79 -4.63
C LEU A 88 2.42 3.04 -4.99
N GLY A 89 2.75 2.89 -6.27
CA GLY A 89 4.12 3.03 -6.76
C GLY A 89 4.21 3.48 -8.21
N PRO A 90 5.41 3.84 -8.69
CA PRO A 90 5.66 4.05 -10.10
C PRO A 90 5.66 2.73 -10.85
N TYR A 91 5.08 2.71 -12.04
CA TYR A 91 5.11 1.55 -12.93
C TYR A 91 6.48 1.43 -13.59
N SER A 92 7.15 0.30 -13.35
CA SER A 92 8.34 -0.11 -14.08
C SER A 92 8.06 -1.42 -14.81
N GLU A 93 7.99 -1.36 -16.15
CA GLU A 93 7.75 -2.53 -17.01
C GLU A 93 8.71 -3.70 -16.70
N LYS A 94 9.97 -3.37 -16.39
CA LYS A 94 11.02 -4.34 -16.05
C LYS A 94 10.67 -5.16 -14.81
N PHE A 95 10.18 -4.51 -13.75
CA PHE A 95 9.89 -5.15 -12.47
C PHE A 95 8.47 -5.72 -12.43
N ALA A 96 7.48 -4.99 -12.96
CA ALA A 96 6.09 -5.41 -12.96
C ALA A 96 5.88 -6.78 -13.63
N LYS A 97 6.60 -7.07 -14.72
CA LYS A 97 6.53 -8.38 -15.40
C LYS A 97 6.96 -9.57 -14.53
N LEU A 98 7.80 -9.33 -13.53
CA LEU A 98 8.39 -10.36 -12.68
C LEU A 98 7.71 -10.45 -11.32
N GLU A 99 7.26 -9.31 -10.82
CA GLU A 99 6.81 -9.17 -9.44
C GLU A 99 5.31 -8.92 -9.31
N VAL A 100 4.58 -8.60 -10.40
CA VAL A 100 3.17 -8.23 -10.29
C VAL A 100 2.30 -9.14 -11.13
N GLU A 101 1.32 -9.76 -10.48
CA GLU A 101 0.20 -10.36 -11.17
C GLU A 101 -0.79 -9.26 -11.54
N VAL A 102 -0.87 -8.94 -12.83
CA VAL A 102 -1.77 -7.91 -13.35
C VAL A 102 -3.21 -8.42 -13.33
N ILE A 103 -4.10 -7.61 -12.76
CA ILE A 103 -5.54 -7.88 -12.72
C ILE A 103 -6.24 -6.76 -13.49
N GLU A 104 -7.01 -7.13 -14.50
CA GLU A 104 -7.64 -6.15 -15.40
C GLU A 104 -8.66 -5.26 -14.72
N THR A 105 -9.48 -5.85 -13.85
CA THR A 105 -10.59 -5.15 -13.18
C THR A 105 -10.55 -5.40 -11.67
N PRO A 106 -10.31 -4.36 -10.86
CA PRO A 106 -10.49 -4.44 -9.41
C PRO A 106 -11.93 -4.83 -9.06
N SER A 107 -12.10 -5.66 -8.02
CA SER A 107 -13.43 -6.02 -7.50
C SER A 107 -14.14 -4.86 -6.82
N ASN A 108 -13.38 -3.88 -6.28
CA ASN A 108 -13.95 -2.69 -5.68
C ASN A 108 -14.33 -1.67 -6.77
N SER A 109 -15.58 -1.18 -6.73
CA SER A 109 -16.11 -0.26 -7.73
C SER A 109 -15.41 1.10 -7.73
N ALA A 110 -15.13 1.70 -6.56
CA ALA A 110 -14.46 3.01 -6.47
C ALA A 110 -13.05 2.96 -7.08
N ILE A 111 -12.28 1.92 -6.76
CA ILE A 111 -10.95 1.69 -7.35
C ILE A 111 -11.08 1.43 -8.86
N SER A 112 -12.03 0.60 -9.29
CA SER A 112 -12.25 0.27 -10.70
C SER A 112 -12.61 1.50 -11.52
N ASP A 113 -13.52 2.33 -11.02
CA ASP A 113 -14.03 3.49 -11.73
C ASP A 113 -12.99 4.63 -11.77
N THR A 114 -12.25 4.83 -10.68
CA THR A 114 -11.11 5.76 -10.67
C THR A 114 -10.05 5.35 -11.68
N ILE A 115 -9.67 4.07 -11.74
CA ILE A 115 -8.69 3.58 -12.72
C ILE A 115 -9.21 3.75 -14.16
N LYS A 116 -10.49 3.48 -14.41
CA LYS A 116 -11.11 3.73 -15.74
C LYS A 116 -11.08 5.21 -16.10
N GLN A 117 -11.40 6.10 -15.15
CA GLN A 117 -11.36 7.54 -15.35
C GLN A 117 -9.95 7.99 -15.70
N MET A 118 -8.92 7.63 -14.92
CA MET A 118 -7.53 7.95 -15.23
C MET A 118 -7.10 7.40 -16.60
N ARG A 119 -7.46 6.15 -16.93
CA ARG A 119 -7.18 5.56 -18.25
C ARG A 119 -7.86 6.31 -19.40
N SER A 120 -9.06 6.85 -19.18
CA SER A 120 -9.76 7.70 -20.17
C SER A 120 -9.04 9.03 -20.45
N HIS A 121 -8.19 9.47 -19.52
CA HIS A 121 -7.27 10.60 -19.68
C HIS A 121 -5.89 10.19 -20.25
N ASN A 122 -5.80 9.02 -20.91
CA ASN A 122 -4.57 8.47 -21.50
C ASN A 122 -3.45 8.17 -20.48
N LEU A 123 -3.80 8.01 -19.21
CA LEU A 123 -2.83 7.59 -18.18
C LEU A 123 -2.75 6.07 -18.12
N LYS A 124 -1.54 5.51 -18.14
CA LYS A 124 -1.33 4.08 -17.94
C LYS A 124 -1.26 3.81 -16.44
N VAL A 125 -2.29 3.13 -15.94
CA VAL A 125 -2.42 2.67 -14.54
C VAL A 125 -2.58 1.17 -14.53
N VAL A 126 -1.70 0.47 -13.80
CA VAL A 126 -1.70 -0.98 -13.65
C VAL A 126 -2.20 -1.34 -12.26
N TYR A 127 -3.24 -2.17 -12.20
CA TYR A 127 -3.72 -2.77 -10.97
C TYR A 127 -3.30 -4.24 -10.92
N GLY A 128 -3.00 -4.73 -9.73
CA GLY A 128 -2.60 -6.12 -9.58
C GLY A 128 -2.29 -6.48 -8.14
N ARG A 129 -1.57 -7.59 -8.00
CA ARG A 129 -1.09 -8.11 -6.72
C ARG A 129 0.43 -8.27 -6.77
N TRP A 130 1.11 -7.80 -5.74
CA TRP A 130 2.55 -7.99 -5.64
C TRP A 130 2.84 -9.42 -5.18
N LEU A 131 3.64 -10.14 -5.96
CA LEU A 131 4.06 -11.53 -5.76
C LEU A 131 5.10 -11.64 -4.63
N ILE A 132 4.69 -11.25 -3.43
CA ILE A 132 5.45 -11.32 -2.19
C ILE A 132 4.57 -11.92 -1.08
N GLU A 133 5.14 -12.16 0.09
CA GLU A 133 4.38 -12.59 1.26
C GLU A 133 3.29 -11.57 1.62
N GLY A 134 2.08 -12.07 1.91
CA GLY A 134 0.88 -11.25 2.11
C GLY A 134 0.08 -10.98 0.84
N TYR A 135 0.66 -11.13 -0.37
CA TYR A 135 -0.05 -10.91 -1.64
C TYR A 135 -0.86 -9.59 -1.68
N PRO A 136 -0.24 -8.44 -1.36
CA PRO A 136 -0.94 -7.17 -1.22
C PRO A 136 -1.37 -6.61 -2.58
N LYS A 137 -2.40 -5.76 -2.59
CA LYS A 137 -2.84 -5.04 -3.80
C LYS A 137 -1.88 -3.92 -4.12
N VAL A 138 -1.60 -3.76 -5.42
CA VAL A 138 -0.77 -2.67 -5.95
C VAL A 138 -1.51 -1.88 -7.01
N ILE A 139 -1.25 -0.58 -7.03
CA ILE A 139 -1.66 0.35 -8.08
C ILE A 139 -0.39 1.08 -8.53
N LEU A 140 -0.01 0.84 -9.78
CA LEU A 140 1.23 1.32 -10.36
C LEU A 140 0.96 2.33 -11.47
N PHE A 141 1.55 3.52 -11.36
CA PHE A 141 1.34 4.61 -12.30
C PHE A 141 2.52 4.77 -13.25
N ASP A 142 2.26 4.72 -14.55
CA ASP A 142 3.28 5.05 -15.55
C ASP A 142 3.47 6.57 -15.61
N ILE A 143 4.58 7.03 -15.03
CA ILE A 143 5.01 8.44 -15.01
C ILE A 143 5.11 8.99 -16.43
N GLY A 144 5.62 8.20 -17.38
CA GLY A 144 5.79 8.63 -18.77
C GLY A 144 4.48 8.99 -19.44
N SER A 145 3.38 8.29 -19.10
CA SER A 145 2.05 8.58 -19.63
C SER A 145 1.51 9.96 -19.22
N ALA A 146 2.02 10.52 -18.11
CA ALA A 146 1.63 11.81 -17.57
C ALA A 146 2.65 12.93 -17.85
N ALA A 147 3.76 12.67 -18.55
CA ALA A 147 4.82 13.65 -18.79
C ALA A 147 4.32 14.95 -19.45
N HIS A 148 3.25 14.87 -20.25
CA HIS A 148 2.60 16.02 -20.88
C HIS A 148 1.99 17.03 -19.88
N LYS A 149 1.76 16.63 -18.62
CA LYS A 149 1.24 17.48 -17.54
C LYS A 149 2.33 18.13 -16.69
N LEU A 150 3.61 17.80 -16.91
CA LEU A 150 4.71 18.25 -16.04
C LEU A 150 4.76 19.78 -15.87
N ALA A 151 4.63 20.54 -16.95
CA ALA A 151 4.68 22.01 -16.89
C ALA A 151 3.51 22.61 -16.09
N GLU A 152 2.30 22.05 -16.27
CA GLU A 152 1.10 22.43 -15.52
C GLU A 152 1.29 22.17 -14.02
N TRP A 153 1.75 20.98 -13.66
CA TRP A 153 1.94 20.58 -12.27
C TRP A 153 3.10 21.28 -11.58
N LYS A 154 4.19 21.62 -12.30
CA LYS A 154 5.25 22.48 -11.76
C LYS A 154 4.71 23.86 -11.38
N LYS A 155 3.89 24.44 -12.25
CA LYS A 155 3.25 25.72 -12.00
C LYS A 155 2.33 25.64 -10.77
N GLU A 156 1.48 24.61 -10.72
CA GLU A 156 0.56 24.41 -9.60
C GLU A 156 1.30 24.23 -8.25
N LEU A 157 2.38 23.44 -8.23
CA LEU A 157 3.21 23.30 -7.04
C LEU A 157 3.75 24.66 -6.58
N PHE A 158 4.35 25.42 -7.49
CA PHE A 158 4.91 26.73 -7.15
C PHE A 158 3.87 27.73 -6.66
N GLU A 159 2.67 27.74 -7.26
CA GLU A 159 1.56 28.60 -6.84
C GLU A 159 1.04 28.25 -5.44
N LYS A 160 1.01 26.96 -5.09
CA LYS A 160 0.47 26.48 -3.80
C LYS A 160 1.48 26.55 -2.65
N CYS A 161 2.74 26.22 -2.90
CA CYS A 161 3.75 26.10 -1.82
C CYS A 161 5.06 26.83 -2.08
N HIS A 162 5.20 27.55 -3.20
CA HIS A 162 6.41 28.29 -3.56
C HIS A 162 7.68 27.42 -3.67
N ILE A 163 7.50 26.15 -4.07
CA ILE A 163 8.58 25.21 -4.35
C ILE A 163 8.78 25.09 -5.85
N GLY A 164 9.98 25.42 -6.34
CA GLY A 164 10.37 25.28 -7.75
C GLY A 164 11.17 24.00 -7.99
N ILE A 165 10.97 23.37 -9.15
CA ILE A 165 11.72 22.18 -9.58
C ILE A 165 12.49 22.52 -10.88
N PRO A 166 13.83 22.41 -10.89
CA PRO A 166 14.65 22.61 -12.09
C PRO A 166 14.19 21.73 -13.27
N ASN A 167 14.42 22.17 -14.51
CA ASN A 167 13.95 21.40 -15.67
C ASN A 167 14.78 20.16 -15.93
N GLU A 168 16.06 20.23 -15.57
CA GLU A 168 17.10 19.25 -15.83
C GLU A 168 17.11 18.11 -14.80
N ASP A 169 16.39 18.29 -13.69
CA ASP A 169 16.27 17.30 -12.62
C ASP A 169 15.15 16.30 -12.93
N SER A 170 15.49 15.22 -13.64
CA SER A 170 14.53 14.17 -14.00
C SER A 170 13.93 13.48 -12.79
N GLU A 171 14.70 13.29 -11.71
CA GLU A 171 14.21 12.58 -10.52
C GLU A 171 13.13 13.41 -9.80
N ALA A 172 13.38 14.72 -9.61
CA ALA A 172 12.39 15.62 -9.04
C ALA A 172 11.16 15.78 -9.96
N ASN A 173 11.35 15.83 -11.27
CA ASN A 173 10.25 15.88 -12.25
C ASN A 173 9.36 14.63 -12.15
N ASP A 174 9.98 13.45 -12.10
CA ASP A 174 9.27 12.18 -12.03
C ASP A 174 8.56 12.03 -10.67
N CYS A 175 9.21 12.45 -9.58
CA CYS A 175 8.59 12.50 -8.25
C CYS A 175 7.36 13.42 -8.22
N LEU A 176 7.42 14.57 -8.90
CA LEU A 176 6.28 15.48 -9.01
C LEU A 176 5.11 14.80 -9.72
N ILE A 177 5.36 14.22 -10.89
CA ILE A 177 4.36 13.51 -11.69
C ILE A 177 3.74 12.38 -10.87
N PHE A 178 4.55 11.55 -10.22
CA PHE A 178 4.08 10.46 -9.38
C PHE A 178 3.23 10.96 -8.20
N GLY A 179 3.64 12.05 -7.55
CA GLY A 179 2.88 12.69 -6.47
C GLY A 179 1.50 13.16 -6.95
N PHE A 180 1.43 13.86 -8.08
CA PHE A 180 0.17 14.32 -8.65
C PHE A 180 -0.76 13.18 -9.10
N LEU A 181 -0.21 12.13 -9.70
CA LEU A 181 -0.99 10.93 -10.06
C LEU A 181 -1.56 10.24 -8.82
N THR A 182 -0.76 10.15 -7.75
CA THR A 182 -1.19 9.62 -6.46
C THR A 182 -2.30 10.48 -5.85
N CYS A 183 -2.14 11.81 -5.84
CA CYS A 183 -3.15 12.74 -5.33
C CYS A 183 -4.45 12.66 -6.13
N TRP A 184 -4.38 12.59 -7.47
CA TRP A 184 -5.56 12.39 -8.31
C TRP A 184 -6.27 11.10 -7.90
N PHE A 185 -5.56 9.97 -7.89
CA PHE A 185 -6.14 8.69 -7.54
C PHE A 185 -6.85 8.71 -6.17
N ILE A 186 -6.18 9.21 -5.13
CA ILE A 186 -6.73 9.24 -3.77
C ILE A 186 -7.94 10.19 -3.66
N SER A 187 -8.01 11.23 -4.49
CA SER A 187 -9.12 12.21 -4.42
C SER A 187 -10.43 11.67 -5.01
N GLU A 188 -10.37 10.62 -5.83
CA GLU A 188 -11.52 10.05 -6.54
C GLU A 188 -12.05 8.75 -5.92
N VAL A 189 -11.30 8.16 -4.97
CA VAL A 189 -11.65 6.91 -4.25
C VAL A 189 -12.36 7.22 -2.93
#